data_AF-A0A399D299-F1
#
_entry.id   AF-A0A399D299-F1
#
_cell.length_a   1.000
_cell.length_b   1.000
_cell.length_c   1.000
_cell.angle_alpha   90.00
_cell.angle_beta   90.00
_cell.angle_gamma   90.00
#
_symmetry.space_group_name_H-M   'P 1'
#
loop_
_entity.id
_entity.type
_entity.pdbx_description
1 polymer ?
#
loop_
_entity_poly.entity_id
_entity_poly.type
_entity_poly.pdbx_seq_one_letter_code
_entity_poly.pdbx_strand_id
1 'polypeptide(L)'
;MSKMVQETRNRLIQAITHQAGKISYFCTAENIPANLAVHELRKSFKRLRALLRFYTEIPETNIPQLRNDIRNFGKLLAPLRESSVNLDLFDKEVPGNKLLPERKIKNAREMLVQKNKSLLERGFRENNLNKTIESFFDEFETLISDNPGNEQLTKIHFFREVGQTYLKSITVYQQLPLNPHPEEWHQLRKKLKQLWYQLDFIRFLHPRYFKLKTDQLNKITDQLGEDHDLHVFSEELISQGYGFAEEEVHILKNQVEHLRELNQIKLHPRLKQFFSAPPGEFNQKLERFFKL
;
A
#
# COMPACT_ATOMS: atom_id res chain seq x y z
N MET A 1 -15.26 31.01 -8.29
CA MET A 1 -14.93 29.68 -7.73
C MET A 1 -14.93 29.75 -6.21
N SER A 2 -15.64 28.87 -5.48
CA SER A 2 -15.70 28.95 -4.00
C SER A 2 -14.29 28.81 -3.38
N LYS A 3 -13.94 29.64 -2.38
CA LYS A 3 -12.64 29.62 -1.65
C LYS A 3 -12.16 28.21 -1.27
N MET A 4 -13.09 27.37 -0.82
CA MET A 4 -12.85 25.97 -0.46
C MET A 4 -12.41 25.07 -1.62
N VAL A 5 -12.85 25.35 -2.86
CA VAL A 5 -12.44 24.58 -4.06
C VAL A 5 -10.97 24.85 -4.34
N GLN A 6 -10.59 26.13 -4.39
CA GLN A 6 -9.20 26.53 -4.60
C GLN A 6 -8.29 25.97 -3.51
N GLU A 7 -8.74 26.03 -2.24
CA GLU A 7 -7.98 25.46 -1.13
C GLU A 7 -7.78 23.95 -1.29
N THR A 8 -8.83 23.21 -1.67
CA THR A 8 -8.76 21.74 -1.87
C THR A 8 -7.82 21.39 -3.02
N ARG A 9 -7.86 22.14 -4.14
CA ARG A 9 -6.94 21.97 -5.28
C ARG A 9 -5.49 22.21 -4.86
N ASN A 10 -5.21 23.35 -4.22
CA ASN A 10 -3.87 23.70 -3.79
C ASN A 10 -3.31 22.65 -2.82
N ARG A 11 -4.14 22.15 -1.90
CA ARG A 11 -3.77 21.05 -0.99
C ARG A 11 -3.47 19.75 -1.75
N LEU A 12 -4.21 19.43 -2.82
CA LEU A 12 -3.95 18.25 -3.63
C LEU A 12 -2.60 18.35 -4.33
N ILE A 13 -2.34 19.47 -5.00
CA ILE A 13 -1.06 19.73 -5.68
C ILE A 13 0.08 19.64 -4.66
N GLN A 14 -0.04 20.34 -3.53
CA GLN A 14 0.96 20.27 -2.46
C GLN A 14 1.18 18.84 -1.93
N ALA A 15 0.11 18.05 -1.75
CA ALA A 15 0.23 16.67 -1.30
C ALA A 15 0.93 15.78 -2.34
N ILE A 16 0.67 16.01 -3.63
CA ILE A 16 1.31 15.32 -4.75
C ILE A 16 2.80 15.69 -4.82
N THR A 17 3.14 16.98 -4.85
CA THR A 17 4.52 17.49 -4.85
C THR A 17 5.29 16.99 -3.64
N HIS A 18 4.68 16.99 -2.45
CA HIS A 18 5.33 16.44 -1.25
C HIS A 18 5.65 14.94 -1.39
N GLN A 19 4.80 14.14 -2.05
CA GLN A 19 5.15 12.74 -2.33
C GLN A 19 6.27 12.62 -3.37
N ALA A 20 6.29 13.47 -4.39
CA ALA A 20 7.34 13.51 -5.40
C ALA A 20 8.71 13.85 -4.77
N GLY A 21 8.80 14.95 -4.01
CA GLY A 21 10.05 15.31 -3.31
C GLY A 21 10.52 14.24 -2.32
N LYS A 22 9.59 13.54 -1.65
CA LYS A 22 9.94 12.39 -0.81
C LYS A 22 10.53 11.24 -1.63
N ILE A 23 10.01 10.99 -2.83
CA ILE A 23 10.54 9.96 -3.73
C ILE A 23 11.97 10.33 -4.16
N SER A 24 12.20 11.56 -4.62
CA SER A 24 13.54 12.04 -5.00
C SER A 24 14.54 11.92 -3.86
N TYR A 25 14.13 12.26 -2.62
CA TYR A 25 14.98 12.07 -1.43
C TYR A 25 15.40 10.61 -1.22
N PHE A 26 14.46 9.65 -1.29
CA PHE A 26 14.79 8.23 -1.07
C PHE A 26 15.54 7.58 -2.25
N CYS A 27 15.56 8.21 -3.43
CA CYS A 27 16.40 7.76 -4.55
C CYS A 27 17.87 8.19 -4.40
N THR A 28 18.13 9.33 -3.77
CA THR A 28 19.46 9.97 -3.70
C THR A 28 20.17 9.84 -2.35
N ALA A 29 19.42 9.61 -1.27
CA ALA A 29 20.01 9.58 0.07
C ALA A 29 21.02 8.42 0.24
N GLU A 30 22.29 8.76 0.46
CA GLU A 30 23.39 7.80 0.58
C GLU A 30 23.40 7.06 1.93
N ASN A 31 22.94 7.72 3.01
CA ASN A 31 23.02 7.23 4.39
C ASN A 31 21.75 6.52 4.88
N ILE A 32 20.90 6.06 3.95
CA ILE A 32 19.65 5.36 4.29
C ILE A 32 19.77 3.87 3.93
N PRO A 33 19.37 2.95 4.83
CA PRO A 33 19.29 1.53 4.49
C PRO A 33 18.42 1.30 3.24
N ALA A 34 18.92 0.56 2.26
CA ALA A 34 18.21 0.36 0.99
C ALA A 34 16.81 -0.24 1.17
N ASN A 35 16.62 -1.14 2.14
CA ASN A 35 15.30 -1.69 2.49
C ASN A 35 14.31 -0.60 2.94
N LEU A 36 14.77 0.39 3.72
CA LEU A 36 13.95 1.52 4.16
C LEU A 36 13.61 2.43 2.97
N ALA A 37 14.59 2.73 2.11
CA ALA A 37 14.35 3.51 0.89
C ALA A 37 13.29 2.84 -0.01
N VAL A 38 13.45 1.55 -0.30
CA VAL A 38 12.48 0.76 -1.10
C VAL A 38 11.09 0.76 -0.45
N HIS A 39 11.01 0.61 0.88
CA HIS A 39 9.74 0.67 1.60
C HIS A 39 9.03 2.02 1.43
N GLU A 40 9.76 3.11 1.66
CA GLU A 40 9.22 4.48 1.60
C GLU A 40 8.86 4.88 0.17
N LEU A 41 9.66 4.50 -0.84
CA LEU A 41 9.31 4.66 -2.26
C LEU A 41 7.99 3.99 -2.61
N ARG A 42 7.83 2.70 -2.26
CA ARG A 42 6.59 1.94 -2.52
C ARG A 42 5.38 2.56 -1.82
N LYS A 43 5.57 3.07 -0.60
CA LYS A 43 4.51 3.76 0.16
C LYS A 43 4.09 5.04 -0.54
N SER A 44 5.05 5.87 -0.95
CA SER A 44 4.81 7.11 -1.71
C SER A 44 4.13 6.83 -3.05
N PHE A 45 4.55 5.80 -3.79
CA PHE A 45 3.91 5.39 -5.05
C PHE A 45 2.43 5.01 -4.87
N LYS A 46 2.11 4.24 -3.83
CA LYS A 46 0.72 3.87 -3.53
C LYS A 46 -0.13 5.10 -3.19
N ARG A 47 0.41 6.03 -2.40
CA ARG A 47 -0.28 7.28 -2.02
C ARG A 47 -0.50 8.19 -3.22
N LEU A 48 0.56 8.44 -3.98
CA LEU A 48 0.51 9.26 -5.18
C LEU A 48 -0.51 8.73 -6.19
N ARG A 49 -0.51 7.43 -6.46
CA ARG A 49 -1.50 6.79 -7.35
C ARG A 49 -2.93 6.91 -6.86
N ALA A 50 -3.17 7.05 -5.54
CA ALA A 50 -4.49 7.25 -4.98
C ALA A 50 -4.93 8.72 -5.10
N LEU A 51 -4.02 9.68 -4.88
CA LEU A 51 -4.26 11.11 -5.06
C LEU A 51 -4.53 11.49 -6.51
N LEU A 52 -3.74 10.96 -7.44
CA LEU A 52 -3.90 11.18 -8.87
C LEU A 52 -5.26 10.70 -9.40
N ARG A 53 -5.97 9.82 -8.68
CA ARG A 53 -7.32 9.40 -9.10
C ARG A 53 -8.33 10.53 -9.10
N PHE A 54 -8.11 11.61 -8.35
CA PHE A 54 -9.03 12.75 -8.37
C PHE A 54 -9.14 13.44 -9.73
N TYR A 55 -8.16 13.23 -10.61
CA TYR A 55 -8.19 13.73 -11.99
C TYR A 55 -8.80 12.72 -12.98
N THR A 56 -9.26 11.54 -12.56
CA THR A 56 -9.68 10.46 -13.49
C THR A 56 -10.85 10.85 -14.39
N GLU A 57 -11.77 11.69 -13.90
CA GLU A 57 -12.91 12.20 -14.67
C GLU A 57 -12.57 13.44 -15.52
N ILE A 58 -11.32 13.91 -15.49
CA ILE A 58 -10.89 15.10 -16.23
C ILE A 58 -10.29 14.65 -17.57
N PRO A 59 -10.89 15.08 -18.70
CA PRO A 59 -10.42 14.71 -20.03
C PRO A 59 -9.04 15.30 -20.33
N GLU A 60 -8.35 14.73 -21.32
CA GLU A 60 -7.11 15.28 -21.89
C GLU A 60 -5.94 15.46 -20.90
N THR A 61 -5.95 14.70 -19.79
CA THR A 61 -4.82 14.67 -18.84
C THR A 61 -3.93 13.45 -19.06
N ASN A 62 -2.62 13.61 -18.84
CA ASN A 62 -1.64 12.50 -18.82
C ASN A 62 -1.71 11.62 -17.56
N ILE A 63 -2.67 11.89 -16.66
CA ILE A 63 -2.75 11.28 -15.33
C ILE A 63 -2.93 9.76 -15.37
N PRO A 64 -3.75 9.16 -16.26
CA PRO A 64 -3.86 7.70 -16.35
C PRO A 64 -2.52 7.03 -16.65
N GLN A 65 -1.74 7.62 -17.55
CA GLN A 65 -0.41 7.13 -17.93
C GLN A 65 0.56 7.25 -16.75
N LEU A 66 0.65 8.43 -16.12
CA LEU A 66 1.48 8.64 -14.92
C LEU A 66 1.16 7.62 -13.82
N ARG A 67 -0.12 7.35 -13.57
CA ARG A 67 -0.54 6.33 -12.59
C ARG A 67 -0.11 4.91 -12.96
N ASN A 68 -0.01 4.60 -14.25
CA ASN A 68 0.46 3.31 -14.75
C ASN A 68 1.99 3.21 -14.61
N ASP A 69 2.72 4.26 -14.93
CA ASP A 69 4.19 4.29 -14.81
C ASP A 69 4.61 4.15 -13.34
N ILE A 70 3.97 4.90 -12.44
CA ILE A 70 4.18 4.75 -10.99
C ILE A 70 3.79 3.33 -10.51
N ARG A 71 2.79 2.69 -11.12
CA ARG A 71 2.45 1.29 -10.81
C ARG A 71 3.57 0.35 -11.24
N ASN A 72 4.17 0.59 -12.40
CA ASN A 72 5.22 -0.23 -12.96
C ASN A 72 6.51 -0.12 -12.14
N PHE A 73 6.92 1.08 -11.74
CA PHE A 73 8.00 1.26 -10.75
C PHE A 73 7.70 0.53 -9.45
N GLY A 74 6.46 0.62 -8.97
CA GLY A 74 5.99 -0.17 -7.84
C GLY A 74 6.17 -1.68 -8.05
N LYS A 75 5.86 -2.22 -9.23
CA LYS A 75 6.07 -3.66 -9.50
C LYS A 75 7.56 -4.04 -9.48
N LEU A 76 8.43 -3.21 -10.05
CA LEU A 76 9.89 -3.46 -10.05
C LEU A 76 10.47 -3.52 -8.64
N LEU A 77 9.97 -2.69 -7.72
CA LEU A 77 10.38 -2.69 -6.31
C LEU A 77 9.71 -3.79 -5.46
N ALA A 78 8.74 -4.54 -6.00
CA ALA A 78 7.99 -5.51 -5.21
C ALA A 78 8.86 -6.67 -4.68
N PRO A 79 9.69 -7.33 -5.50
CA PRO A 79 10.51 -8.45 -5.03
C PRO A 79 11.52 -8.04 -3.95
N LEU A 80 12.08 -6.83 -4.05
CA LEU A 80 13.03 -6.27 -3.07
C LEU A 80 12.34 -6.08 -1.71
N ARG A 81 11.14 -5.50 -1.71
CA ARG A 81 10.37 -5.32 -0.48
C ARG A 81 9.91 -6.65 0.10
N GLU A 82 9.39 -7.55 -0.72
CA GLU A 82 8.93 -8.87 -0.28
C GLU A 82 10.06 -9.67 0.36
N SER A 83 11.26 -9.67 -0.24
CA SER A 83 12.43 -10.31 0.36
C SER A 83 12.81 -9.70 1.72
N SER A 84 12.71 -8.38 1.89
CA SER A 84 12.94 -7.73 3.19
C SER A 84 11.86 -8.09 4.21
N VAL A 85 10.58 -8.10 3.81
CA VAL A 85 9.46 -8.53 4.67
C VAL A 85 9.68 -9.97 5.14
N ASN A 86 10.05 -10.86 4.23
CA ASN A 86 10.24 -12.28 4.54
C ASN A 86 11.38 -12.49 5.53
N LEU A 87 12.47 -11.71 5.43
CA LEU A 87 13.54 -11.71 6.42
C LEU A 87 13.06 -11.17 7.78
N ASP A 88 12.32 -10.05 7.79
CA ASP A 88 11.75 -9.47 9.02
C ASP A 88 10.80 -10.47 9.73
N LEU A 89 9.96 -11.17 8.96
CA LEU A 89 9.06 -12.20 9.47
C LEU A 89 9.81 -13.44 9.95
N PHE A 90 10.85 -13.87 9.22
CA PHE A 90 11.70 -14.97 9.65
C PHE A 90 12.32 -14.67 11.01
N ASP A 91 12.94 -13.50 11.15
CA ASP A 91 13.60 -13.07 12.40
C ASP A 91 12.63 -12.94 13.57
N LYS A 92 11.37 -12.63 13.30
CA LYS A 92 10.34 -12.48 14.32
C LYS A 92 9.70 -13.81 14.74
N GLU A 93 9.39 -14.68 13.78
CA GLU A 93 8.50 -15.82 14.03
C GLU A 93 9.24 -17.15 14.12
N VAL A 94 10.39 -17.33 13.47
CA VAL A 94 11.06 -18.64 13.40
C VAL A 94 11.97 -18.94 14.61
N PRO A 95 12.75 -17.98 15.15
CA PRO A 95 13.59 -18.23 16.32
C PRO A 95 12.81 -18.75 17.52
N GLY A 96 13.38 -19.74 18.22
CA GLY A 96 12.77 -20.35 19.41
C GLY A 96 11.74 -21.45 19.11
N ASN A 97 11.51 -21.79 17.85
CA ASN A 97 10.72 -22.97 17.50
C ASN A 97 11.47 -24.26 17.93
N LYS A 98 10.98 -24.90 19.00
CA LYS A 98 11.60 -26.08 19.62
C LYS A 98 11.59 -27.34 18.76
N LEU A 99 10.77 -27.35 17.69
CA LEU A 99 10.65 -28.48 16.78
C LEU A 99 11.67 -28.41 15.63
N LEU A 100 12.47 -27.35 15.56
CA LEU A 100 13.44 -27.11 14.49
C LEU A 100 14.87 -27.06 15.04
N PRO A 101 15.85 -27.67 14.35
CA PRO A 101 17.25 -27.55 14.76
C PRO A 101 17.76 -26.10 14.62
N GLU A 102 18.34 -25.54 15.68
CA GLU A 102 18.89 -24.16 15.68
C GLU A 102 19.89 -23.92 14.54
N ARG A 103 20.71 -24.93 14.22
CA ARG A 103 21.66 -24.86 13.10
C ARG A 103 20.96 -24.63 11.75
N LYS A 104 19.82 -25.28 11.51
CA LYS A 104 19.04 -25.09 10.27
C LYS A 104 18.39 -23.72 10.24
N ILE A 105 17.85 -23.24 11.36
CA ILE A 105 17.30 -21.87 11.47
C ILE A 105 18.38 -20.84 11.11
N LYS A 106 19.59 -20.97 11.67
CA LYS A 106 20.71 -20.06 11.38
C LYS A 106 21.08 -20.09 9.89
N ASN A 107 21.21 -21.28 9.30
CA ASN A 107 21.54 -21.43 7.88
C ASN A 107 20.47 -20.82 6.97
N ALA A 108 19.19 -21.08 7.25
CA ALA A 108 18.06 -20.52 6.50
C ALA A 108 18.05 -18.98 6.56
N ARG A 109 18.33 -18.42 7.75
CA ARG A 109 18.48 -16.98 7.93
C ARG A 109 19.60 -16.41 7.06
N GLU A 110 20.78 -17.04 7.05
CA GLU A 110 21.92 -16.62 6.23
C GLU A 110 21.57 -16.62 4.74
N MET A 111 20.84 -17.64 4.26
CA MET A 111 20.34 -17.69 2.89
C MET A 111 19.36 -16.55 2.56
N LEU A 112 18.42 -16.23 3.46
CA LEU A 112 17.48 -15.12 3.31
C LEU A 112 18.20 -13.76 3.27
N VAL A 113 19.17 -13.55 4.16
CA VAL A 113 20.01 -12.34 4.19
C VAL A 113 20.77 -12.19 2.88
N GLN A 114 21.40 -13.27 2.40
CA GLN A 114 22.16 -13.25 1.15
C GLN A 114 21.25 -13.00 -0.06
N LYS A 115 20.05 -13.59 -0.09
CA LYS A 115 19.03 -13.33 -1.12
C LYS A 115 18.62 -11.86 -1.12
N ASN A 116 18.29 -11.29 0.04
CA ASN A 116 17.89 -9.89 0.16
C ASN A 116 19.01 -8.94 -0.31
N LYS A 117 20.24 -9.19 0.14
CA LYS A 117 21.42 -8.42 -0.28
C LYS A 117 21.60 -8.45 -1.79
N SER A 118 21.57 -9.64 -2.40
CA SER A 118 21.73 -9.79 -3.85
C SER A 118 20.61 -9.07 -4.65
N LEU A 119 19.37 -9.14 -4.18
CA LEU A 119 18.25 -8.43 -4.81
C LEU A 119 18.38 -6.91 -4.73
N LEU A 120 18.88 -6.37 -3.61
CA LEU A 120 19.10 -4.93 -3.46
C LEU A 120 20.28 -4.44 -4.31
N GLU A 121 21.40 -5.16 -4.29
CA GLU A 121 22.60 -4.82 -5.08
C GLU A 121 22.25 -4.82 -6.58
N ARG A 122 21.68 -5.91 -7.09
CA ARG A 122 21.33 -6.05 -8.51
C ARG A 122 20.14 -5.16 -8.90
N GLY A 123 19.05 -5.25 -8.14
CA GLY A 123 17.75 -4.69 -8.53
C GLY A 123 17.61 -3.19 -8.28
N PHE A 124 18.30 -2.64 -7.27
CA PHE A 124 18.16 -1.23 -6.92
C PHE A 124 19.33 -0.38 -7.40
N ARG A 125 20.57 -0.87 -7.26
CA ARG A 125 21.79 -0.10 -7.58
C ARG A 125 22.35 -0.42 -8.97
N GLU A 126 22.69 -1.68 -9.25
CA GLU A 126 23.36 -2.06 -10.51
C GLU A 126 22.47 -1.80 -11.74
N ASN A 127 21.16 -2.09 -11.63
CA ASN A 127 20.21 -1.78 -12.70
C ASN A 127 19.84 -0.29 -12.80
N ASN A 128 20.48 0.61 -12.02
CA ASN A 128 20.21 2.05 -11.96
C ASN A 128 18.72 2.39 -11.73
N LEU A 129 17.94 1.50 -11.11
CA LEU A 129 16.50 1.70 -10.93
C LEU A 129 16.20 2.94 -10.08
N ASN A 130 17.04 3.22 -9.08
CA ASN A 130 16.92 4.44 -8.28
C ASN A 130 17.07 5.70 -9.15
N LYS A 131 18.03 5.73 -10.07
CA LYS A 131 18.24 6.85 -11.01
C LYS A 131 17.10 6.97 -12.03
N THR A 132 16.58 5.85 -12.54
CA THR A 132 15.43 5.88 -13.45
C THR A 132 14.19 6.46 -12.77
N ILE A 133 13.95 6.07 -11.51
CA ILE A 133 12.87 6.65 -10.71
C ILE A 133 13.12 8.14 -10.47
N GLU A 134 14.34 8.51 -10.05
CA GLU A 134 14.72 9.91 -9.85
C GLU A 134 14.44 10.78 -11.08
N SER A 135 14.98 10.41 -12.25
CA SER A 135 14.79 11.17 -13.50
C SER A 135 13.31 11.29 -13.91
N PHE A 136 12.50 10.25 -13.68
CA PHE A 136 11.05 10.34 -13.91
C PHE A 136 10.38 11.37 -12.99
N PHE A 137 10.85 11.49 -11.75
CA PHE A 137 10.28 12.40 -10.76
C PHE A 137 10.84 13.84 -10.83
N ASP A 138 11.98 14.06 -11.47
CA ASP A 138 12.52 15.40 -11.74
C ASP A 138 11.59 16.23 -12.63
N GLU A 139 11.03 15.62 -13.67
CA GLU A 139 10.06 16.27 -14.56
C GLU A 139 8.62 16.27 -14.00
N PHE A 140 8.36 15.45 -12.98
CA PHE A 140 7.01 15.21 -12.47
C PHE A 140 6.39 16.44 -11.81
N GLU A 141 7.16 17.26 -11.10
CA GLU A 141 6.63 18.47 -10.46
C GLU A 141 6.12 19.48 -11.49
N THR A 142 6.86 19.68 -12.58
CA THR A 142 6.45 20.52 -13.71
C THR A 142 5.19 19.97 -14.36
N LEU A 143 5.16 18.66 -14.65
CA LEU A 143 3.99 17.99 -15.25
C LEU A 143 2.71 18.13 -14.42
N ILE A 144 2.82 18.17 -13.09
CA ILE A 144 1.67 18.36 -12.19
C ILE A 144 1.28 19.83 -12.07
N SER A 145 2.26 20.74 -12.01
CA SER A 145 1.99 22.18 -11.87
C SER A 145 1.32 22.73 -13.11
N ASP A 146 1.81 22.35 -14.29
CA ASP A 146 1.32 22.83 -15.60
C ASP A 146 0.11 22.04 -16.12
N ASN A 147 -0.44 21.12 -15.30
CA ASN A 147 -1.54 20.27 -15.72
C ASN A 147 -2.82 21.10 -15.97
N PRO A 148 -3.38 21.11 -17.20
CA PRO A 148 -4.58 21.89 -17.51
C PRO A 148 -5.80 21.42 -16.72
N GLY A 149 -5.81 20.17 -16.27
CA GLY A 149 -6.84 19.61 -15.41
C GLY A 149 -6.93 20.26 -14.03
N ASN A 150 -5.90 20.99 -13.59
CA ASN A 150 -5.93 21.72 -12.31
C ASN A 150 -7.06 22.77 -12.27
N GLU A 151 -7.34 23.43 -13.40
CA GLU A 151 -8.41 24.43 -13.49
C GLU A 151 -9.81 23.79 -13.52
N GLN A 152 -9.91 22.59 -14.08
CA GLN A 152 -11.16 21.85 -14.24
C GLN A 152 -11.58 21.09 -12.97
N LEU A 153 -10.64 20.81 -12.06
CA LEU A 153 -10.87 19.98 -10.88
C LEU A 153 -11.83 20.62 -9.87
N THR A 154 -13.05 20.14 -9.74
CA THR A 154 -14.03 20.68 -8.76
C THR A 154 -14.34 19.68 -7.64
N LYS A 155 -15.07 20.12 -6.61
CA LYS A 155 -15.46 19.28 -5.47
C LYS A 155 -16.20 18.00 -5.89
N ILE A 156 -16.97 18.06 -6.98
CA ILE A 156 -17.71 16.90 -7.47
C ILE A 156 -16.78 15.75 -7.86
N HIS A 157 -15.58 16.04 -8.37
CA HIS A 157 -14.58 15.05 -8.75
C HIS A 157 -14.02 14.34 -7.51
N PHE A 158 -13.72 15.09 -6.45
CA PHE A 158 -13.30 14.51 -5.17
C PHE A 158 -14.40 13.64 -4.54
N PHE A 159 -15.63 14.17 -4.49
CA PHE A 159 -16.80 13.46 -3.98
C PHE A 159 -17.04 12.15 -4.74
N ARG A 160 -17.12 12.19 -6.07
CA ARG A 160 -17.37 11.02 -6.92
C ARG A 160 -16.27 9.98 -6.78
N GLU A 161 -15.00 10.38 -6.82
CA GLU A 161 -13.89 9.43 -6.75
C GLU A 161 -13.77 8.76 -5.37
N VAL A 162 -13.98 9.48 -4.27
CA VAL A 162 -14.01 8.87 -2.92
C VAL A 162 -15.24 7.98 -2.75
N GLY A 163 -16.43 8.44 -3.18
CA GLY A 163 -17.66 7.64 -3.14
C GLY A 163 -17.54 6.35 -3.94
N GLN A 164 -16.97 6.44 -5.15
CA GLN A 164 -16.74 5.29 -6.01
C GLN A 164 -15.70 4.32 -5.44
N THR A 165 -14.65 4.82 -4.77
CA THR A 165 -13.69 3.97 -4.09
C THR A 165 -14.30 3.27 -2.88
N TYR A 166 -15.18 3.95 -2.12
CA TYR A 166 -15.93 3.34 -1.02
C TYR A 166 -16.84 2.22 -1.53
N LEU A 167 -17.64 2.50 -2.56
CA LEU A 167 -18.53 1.53 -3.21
C LEU A 167 -17.74 0.31 -3.71
N LYS A 168 -16.64 0.51 -4.43
CA LYS A 168 -15.80 -0.62 -4.88
C LYS A 168 -15.24 -1.42 -3.71
N SER A 169 -14.90 -0.77 -2.60
CA SER A 169 -14.35 -1.46 -1.42
C SER A 169 -15.41 -2.31 -0.71
N ILE A 170 -16.62 -1.77 -0.51
CA ILE A 170 -17.70 -2.52 0.15
C ILE A 170 -18.22 -3.65 -0.74
N THR A 171 -18.27 -3.47 -2.06
CA THR A 171 -18.64 -4.55 -2.99
C THR A 171 -17.65 -5.70 -2.93
N VAL A 172 -16.33 -5.42 -2.95
CA VAL A 172 -15.32 -6.48 -2.81
C VAL A 172 -15.43 -7.17 -1.45
N TYR A 173 -15.70 -6.42 -0.37
CA TYR A 173 -15.91 -7.00 0.96
C TYR A 173 -17.14 -7.91 1.02
N GLN A 174 -18.27 -7.50 0.43
CA GLN A 174 -19.52 -8.27 0.41
C GLN A 174 -19.44 -9.52 -0.47
N GLN A 175 -18.52 -9.53 -1.44
CA GLN A 175 -18.26 -10.68 -2.32
C GLN A 175 -17.25 -11.67 -1.75
N LEU A 176 -16.65 -11.40 -0.58
CA LEU A 176 -15.76 -12.36 0.06
C LEU A 176 -16.54 -13.63 0.42
N PRO A 177 -16.01 -14.83 0.11
CA PRO A 177 -16.62 -16.07 0.54
C PRO A 177 -16.46 -16.26 2.06
N LEU A 178 -17.08 -17.30 2.61
CA LEU A 178 -16.97 -17.61 4.05
C LEU A 178 -15.51 -17.83 4.49
N ASN A 179 -14.72 -18.47 3.62
CA ASN A 179 -13.29 -18.75 3.81
C ASN A 179 -12.50 -18.11 2.66
N PRO A 180 -12.13 -16.82 2.74
CA PRO A 180 -11.45 -16.15 1.65
C PRO A 180 -10.04 -16.66 1.41
N HIS A 181 -9.72 -16.89 0.15
CA HIS A 181 -8.36 -17.14 -0.31
C HIS A 181 -7.48 -15.90 -0.05
N PRO A 182 -6.17 -16.07 0.26
CA PRO A 182 -5.23 -14.95 0.44
C PRO A 182 -5.30 -13.87 -0.64
N GLU A 183 -5.50 -14.26 -1.90
CA GLU A 183 -5.64 -13.28 -3.00
C GLU A 183 -6.90 -12.43 -2.89
N GLU A 184 -8.02 -12.97 -2.39
CA GLU A 184 -9.26 -12.20 -2.18
C GLU A 184 -9.07 -11.16 -1.07
N TRP A 185 -8.40 -11.55 0.03
CA TRP A 185 -7.97 -10.62 1.08
C TRP A 185 -7.05 -9.54 0.52
N HIS A 186 -6.10 -9.92 -0.33
CA HIS A 186 -5.16 -9.01 -0.96
C HIS A 186 -5.86 -8.03 -1.93
N GLN A 187 -6.90 -8.46 -2.65
CA GLN A 187 -7.71 -7.59 -3.48
C GLN A 187 -8.50 -6.57 -2.65
N LEU A 188 -9.13 -7.00 -1.55
CA LEU A 188 -9.77 -6.08 -0.60
C LEU A 188 -8.77 -5.06 -0.05
N ARG A 189 -7.58 -5.52 0.35
CA ARG A 189 -6.51 -4.65 0.85
C ARG A 189 -6.12 -3.57 -0.15
N LYS A 190 -5.97 -3.90 -1.44
CA LYS A 190 -5.65 -2.91 -2.49
C LYS A 190 -6.68 -1.78 -2.52
N LYS A 191 -7.98 -2.11 -2.43
CA LYS A 191 -9.06 -1.11 -2.43
C LYS A 191 -9.07 -0.28 -1.15
N LEU A 192 -8.91 -0.92 0.01
CA LEU A 192 -8.92 -0.23 1.30
C LEU A 192 -7.70 0.68 1.50
N LYS A 193 -6.49 0.29 1.06
CA LYS A 193 -5.33 1.20 1.09
C LYS A 193 -5.54 2.41 0.17
N GLN A 194 -6.18 2.23 -0.98
CA GLN A 194 -6.55 3.37 -1.85
C GLN A 194 -7.53 4.31 -1.15
N LEU A 195 -8.62 3.76 -0.59
CA LEU A 195 -9.61 4.51 0.18
C LEU A 195 -8.96 5.27 1.34
N TRP A 196 -8.05 4.62 2.07
CA TRP A 196 -7.33 5.20 3.19
C TRP A 196 -6.56 6.47 2.79
N TYR A 197 -5.77 6.41 1.71
CA TYR A 197 -5.04 7.59 1.25
C TYR A 197 -5.96 8.73 0.82
N GLN A 198 -7.12 8.41 0.23
CA GLN A 198 -8.12 9.41 -0.17
C GLN A 198 -8.80 10.03 1.05
N LEU A 199 -9.21 9.22 2.05
CA LEU A 199 -9.82 9.70 3.30
C LEU A 199 -8.84 10.51 4.15
N ASP A 200 -7.58 10.09 4.21
CA ASP A 200 -6.51 10.84 4.88
C ASP A 200 -6.28 12.20 4.20
N PHE A 201 -6.31 12.24 2.87
CA PHE A 201 -6.21 13.49 2.12
C PHE A 201 -7.38 14.42 2.44
N ILE A 202 -8.64 13.98 2.33
CA ILE A 202 -9.81 14.84 2.54
C ILE A 202 -10.11 15.12 4.03
N ARG A 203 -9.26 14.64 4.95
CA ARG A 203 -9.44 14.78 6.40
C ARG A 203 -9.62 16.23 6.83
N PHE A 204 -8.99 17.18 6.14
CA PHE A 204 -9.09 18.62 6.46
C PHE A 204 -10.52 19.18 6.30
N LEU A 205 -11.38 18.55 5.49
CA LEU A 205 -12.76 19.01 5.30
C LEU A 205 -13.60 18.86 6.57
N HIS A 206 -13.35 17.78 7.33
CA HIS A 206 -14.01 17.54 8.60
C HIS A 206 -13.10 16.71 9.53
N PRO A 207 -12.14 17.35 10.24
CA PRO A 207 -11.05 16.67 10.92
C PRO A 207 -11.46 15.59 11.91
N ARG A 208 -12.49 15.84 12.76
CA ARG A 208 -12.91 14.89 13.79
C ARG A 208 -13.46 13.59 13.18
N TYR A 209 -14.41 13.69 12.25
CA TYR A 209 -15.03 12.56 11.56
C TYR A 209 -14.01 11.73 10.77
N PHE A 210 -13.23 12.39 9.90
CA PHE A 210 -12.29 11.66 9.04
C PHE A 210 -11.08 11.13 9.81
N LYS A 211 -10.63 11.77 10.90
CA LYS A 211 -9.58 11.20 11.75
C LYS A 211 -9.99 9.82 12.27
N LEU A 212 -11.17 9.71 12.89
CA LEU A 212 -11.65 8.43 13.43
C LEU A 212 -11.78 7.36 12.34
N LYS A 213 -12.36 7.69 11.18
CA LYS A 213 -12.49 6.74 10.07
C LYS A 213 -11.15 6.34 9.47
N THR A 214 -10.23 7.30 9.26
CA THR A 214 -8.90 7.05 8.69
C THR A 214 -8.04 6.23 9.64
N ASP A 215 -8.09 6.48 10.95
CA ASP A 215 -7.35 5.71 11.95
C ASP A 215 -7.85 4.26 12.04
N GLN A 216 -9.17 4.07 12.03
CA GLN A 216 -9.78 2.74 11.97
C GLN A 216 -9.39 2.00 10.69
N LEU A 217 -9.49 2.67 9.54
CA LEU A 217 -9.15 2.08 8.25
C LEU A 217 -7.65 1.77 8.14
N ASN A 218 -6.78 2.61 8.71
CA ASN A 218 -5.35 2.32 8.71
C ASN A 218 -5.07 1.00 9.44
N LYS A 219 -5.62 0.81 10.65
CA LYS A 219 -5.49 -0.45 11.41
C LYS A 219 -5.95 -1.67 10.61
N ILE A 220 -7.08 -1.57 9.91
CA ILE A 220 -7.59 -2.65 9.04
C ILE A 220 -6.60 -2.94 7.91
N THR A 221 -6.11 -1.90 7.24
CA THR A 221 -5.20 -2.08 6.10
C THR A 221 -3.81 -2.57 6.49
N ASP A 222 -3.38 -2.29 7.71
CA ASP A 222 -2.11 -2.77 8.27
C ASP A 222 -2.24 -4.26 8.61
N GLN A 223 -3.33 -4.69 9.27
CA GLN A 223 -3.61 -6.10 9.51
C GLN A 223 -3.79 -6.93 8.23
N LEU A 224 -4.48 -6.38 7.22
CA LEU A 224 -4.53 -7.02 5.90
C LEU A 224 -3.15 -7.11 5.25
N GLY A 225 -2.27 -6.16 5.56
CA GLY A 225 -0.86 -6.21 5.18
C GLY A 225 -0.14 -7.37 5.85
N GLU A 226 -0.27 -7.50 7.16
CA GLU A 226 0.30 -8.60 7.94
C GLU A 226 -0.19 -9.97 7.45
N ASP A 227 -1.48 -10.14 7.15
CA ASP A 227 -2.00 -11.41 6.60
C ASP A 227 -1.37 -11.76 5.25
N HIS A 228 -1.26 -10.77 4.36
CA HIS A 228 -0.65 -10.96 3.06
C HIS A 228 0.84 -11.27 3.17
N ASP A 229 1.55 -10.53 4.02
CA ASP A 229 2.97 -10.68 4.25
C ASP A 229 3.27 -12.08 4.82
N LEU A 230 2.44 -12.58 5.75
CA LEU A 230 2.50 -13.96 6.26
C LEU A 230 2.25 -15.01 5.16
N HIS A 231 1.24 -14.81 4.31
CA HIS A 231 0.97 -15.72 3.20
C HIS A 231 2.15 -15.80 2.22
N VAL A 232 2.68 -14.64 1.79
CA VAL A 232 3.84 -14.59 0.89
C VAL A 232 5.07 -15.25 1.52
N PHE A 233 5.27 -15.05 2.83
CA PHE A 233 6.34 -15.73 3.57
C PHE A 233 6.16 -17.25 3.60
N SER A 234 4.95 -17.75 3.80
CA SER A 234 4.66 -19.19 3.75
C SER A 234 4.96 -19.78 2.36
N GLU A 235 4.49 -19.13 1.28
CA GLU A 235 4.77 -19.58 -0.10
C GLU A 235 6.26 -19.58 -0.42
N GLU A 236 6.99 -18.57 0.07
CA GLU A 236 8.43 -18.48 -0.05
C GLU A 236 9.16 -19.63 0.66
N LEU A 237 8.76 -19.96 1.90
CA LEU A 237 9.31 -21.11 2.64
C LEU A 237 9.04 -22.44 1.93
N ILE A 238 7.83 -22.63 1.41
CA ILE A 238 7.45 -23.85 0.67
C ILE A 238 8.26 -23.98 -0.62
N SER A 239 8.40 -22.89 -1.38
CA SER A 239 9.07 -22.94 -2.68
C SER A 239 10.59 -23.09 -2.58
N GLN A 240 11.24 -22.47 -1.59
CA GLN A 240 12.70 -22.48 -1.47
C GLN A 240 13.21 -23.55 -0.51
N GLY A 241 12.42 -23.95 0.49
CA GLY A 241 12.77 -24.90 1.55
C GLY A 241 13.87 -24.41 2.51
N TYR A 242 14.82 -23.60 2.07
CA TYR A 242 15.92 -23.04 2.85
C TYR A 242 16.71 -24.08 3.66
N GLY A 243 16.81 -25.31 3.14
CA GLY A 243 17.51 -26.42 3.80
C GLY A 243 16.71 -27.13 4.90
N PHE A 244 15.44 -26.79 5.07
CA PHE A 244 14.51 -27.56 5.88
C PHE A 244 14.02 -28.81 5.14
N ALA A 245 13.77 -29.87 5.89
CA ALA A 245 13.07 -31.06 5.43
C ALA A 245 11.57 -30.75 5.24
N GLU A 246 10.85 -31.62 4.53
CA GLU A 246 9.42 -31.41 4.23
C GLU A 246 8.58 -31.27 5.51
N GLU A 247 8.86 -32.08 6.53
CA GLU A 247 8.15 -32.01 7.82
C GLU A 247 8.44 -30.70 8.57
N GLU A 248 9.66 -30.18 8.47
CA GLU A 248 10.07 -28.91 9.09
C GLU A 248 9.41 -27.71 8.39
N VAL A 249 9.31 -27.75 7.05
CA VAL A 249 8.54 -26.75 6.28
C VAL A 249 7.05 -26.81 6.65
N HIS A 250 6.50 -28.02 6.85
CA HIS A 250 5.12 -28.18 7.28
C HIS A 250 4.87 -27.60 8.69
N ILE A 251 5.79 -27.78 9.63
CA ILE A 251 5.74 -27.15 10.95
C ILE A 251 5.68 -25.63 10.83
N LEU A 252 6.57 -25.04 10.03
CA LEU A 252 6.60 -23.59 9.80
C LEU A 252 5.32 -23.07 9.15
N LYS A 253 4.81 -23.79 8.14
CA LYS A 253 3.55 -23.47 7.48
C LYS A 253 2.40 -23.43 8.49
N ASN A 254 2.27 -24.46 9.33
CA ASN A 254 1.20 -24.52 10.34
C ASN A 254 1.30 -23.37 11.35
N GLN A 255 2.53 -23.01 11.74
CA GLN A 255 2.75 -21.84 12.59
C GLN A 255 2.30 -20.54 11.91
N VAL A 256 2.65 -20.33 10.64
CA VAL A 256 2.26 -19.14 9.88
C VAL A 256 0.75 -19.08 9.68
N GLU A 257 0.11 -20.19 9.31
CA GLU A 257 -1.35 -20.25 9.16
C GLU A 257 -2.07 -19.96 10.49
N HIS A 258 -1.57 -20.46 11.61
CA HIS A 258 -2.11 -20.11 12.93
C HIS A 258 -2.05 -18.58 13.21
N LEU A 259 -0.94 -17.92 12.87
CA LEU A 259 -0.83 -16.47 13.01
C LEU A 259 -1.84 -15.72 12.11
N ARG A 260 -2.06 -16.22 10.90
CA ARG A 260 -3.04 -15.66 9.96
C ARG A 260 -4.46 -15.81 10.50
N GLU A 261 -4.83 -16.99 11.01
CA GLU A 261 -6.13 -17.22 11.66
C GLU A 261 -6.37 -16.24 12.81
N LEU A 262 -5.40 -16.09 13.72
CA LEU A 262 -5.49 -15.16 14.85
C LEU A 262 -5.66 -13.69 14.40
N ASN A 263 -5.00 -13.30 13.31
CA ASN A 263 -5.15 -11.96 12.74
C ASN A 263 -6.53 -11.77 12.10
N GLN A 264 -7.01 -12.75 11.33
CA GLN A 264 -8.30 -12.72 10.64
C GLN A 264 -9.48 -12.66 11.62
N ILE A 265 -9.43 -13.38 12.74
CA ILE A 265 -10.43 -13.30 13.82
C ILE A 265 -10.63 -11.85 14.30
N LYS A 266 -9.54 -11.08 14.42
CA LYS A 266 -9.59 -9.66 14.83
C LYS A 266 -10.01 -8.74 13.69
N LEU A 267 -9.75 -9.13 12.45
CA LEU A 267 -10.01 -8.33 11.26
C LEU A 267 -11.50 -8.29 10.91
N HIS A 268 -12.21 -9.42 10.99
CA HIS A 268 -13.65 -9.52 10.69
C HIS A 268 -14.52 -8.47 11.40
N PRO A 269 -14.50 -8.33 12.75
CA PRO A 269 -15.33 -7.34 13.42
C PRO A 269 -14.94 -5.90 13.05
N ARG A 270 -13.66 -5.63 12.76
CA ARG A 270 -13.21 -4.29 12.33
C ARG A 270 -13.73 -3.93 10.95
N LEU A 271 -13.69 -4.87 10.01
CA LEU A 271 -14.26 -4.68 8.67
C LEU A 271 -15.77 -4.47 8.74
N LYS A 272 -16.48 -5.29 9.52
CA LYS A 272 -17.93 -5.14 9.75
C LYS A 272 -18.27 -3.77 10.33
N GLN A 273 -17.50 -3.31 11.31
CA GLN A 273 -17.66 -1.99 11.91
C GLN A 273 -17.39 -0.85 10.90
N PHE A 274 -16.33 -0.96 10.09
CA PHE A 274 -15.97 0.07 9.11
C PHE A 274 -17.02 0.21 8.00
N PHE A 275 -17.56 -0.91 7.52
CA PHE A 275 -18.60 -1.00 6.51
C PHE A 275 -20.03 -1.00 7.07
N SER A 276 -20.23 -0.50 8.29
CA SER A 276 -21.56 -0.36 8.90
C SER A 276 -22.48 0.60 8.15
N ALA A 277 -21.93 1.63 7.50
CA ALA A 277 -22.69 2.59 6.71
C ALA A 277 -22.83 2.08 5.26
N PRO A 278 -24.04 1.94 4.70
CA PRO A 278 -24.21 1.62 3.28
C PRO A 278 -23.70 2.77 2.39
N PRO A 279 -23.40 2.52 1.10
CA PRO A 279 -22.85 3.54 0.19
C PRO A 279 -23.68 4.82 0.11
N GLY A 280 -25.01 4.72 0.17
CA GLY A 280 -25.90 5.88 0.17
C GLY A 280 -25.70 6.78 1.38
N GLU A 281 -25.61 6.21 2.59
CA GLU A 281 -25.34 6.99 3.82
C GLU A 281 -23.94 7.60 3.81
N PHE A 282 -22.95 6.84 3.33
CA PHE A 282 -21.58 7.36 3.17
C PHE A 282 -21.54 8.56 2.22
N ASN A 283 -22.20 8.46 1.06
CA ASN A 283 -22.29 9.54 0.08
C ASN A 283 -23.05 10.75 0.62
N GLN A 284 -24.18 10.58 1.32
CA GLN A 284 -24.90 11.70 1.94
C GLN A 284 -24.02 12.49 2.93
N LYS A 285 -23.21 11.80 3.74
CA LYS A 285 -22.24 12.46 4.63
C LYS A 285 -21.15 13.19 3.84
N LEU A 286 -20.63 12.54 2.80
CA LEU A 286 -19.58 13.11 1.94
C LEU A 286 -20.06 14.36 1.20
N GLU A 287 -21.27 14.32 0.64
CA GLU A 287 -21.95 15.43 -0.04
C GLU A 287 -22.05 16.66 0.88
N ARG A 288 -22.50 16.46 2.13
CA ARG A 288 -22.54 17.52 3.15
C ARG A 288 -21.16 18.12 3.43
N PHE A 289 -20.11 17.29 3.54
CA PHE A 289 -18.75 17.79 3.78
C PHE A 289 -18.18 18.58 2.58
N PHE A 290 -18.53 18.18 1.36
CA PHE A 290 -18.16 18.92 0.15
C PHE A 290 -19.08 20.13 -0.13
N LYS A 291 -20.22 20.25 0.55
CA LYS A 291 -21.23 21.31 0.28
C LYS A 291 -21.64 21.29 -1.20
N LEU A 292 -22.04 20.11 -1.66
CA LEU A 292 -22.64 19.88 -2.98
C LEU A 292 -24.16 20.01 -2.89
#